data_AF-A0A3N5HYS4-F1
#
_entry.id   AF-A0A3N5HYS4-F1
#
_cell.length_a   1.000
_cell.length_b   1.000
_cell.length_c   1.000
_cell.angle_alpha   90.00
_cell.angle_beta   90.00
_cell.angle_gamma   90.00
#
_symmetry.space_group_name_H-M   'P 1'
#
loop_
_entity.id
_entity.type
_entity.pdbx_description
1 polymer ?
#
loop_
_entity_poly.entity_id
_entity_poly.type
_entity_poly.pdbx_seq_one_letter_code
_entity_poly.pdbx_strand_id
1 'polypeptide(L)'
;MRVLLSLVVFSFVVTTAFAISGPSPGVYKSLGGSLMEGVFSESWVDEPHREGMAHNAIHAWDNAQGVQWRLYCPSIATVTLLVDTRDQNGNGFVQYSTDYSGGSLWLSKTGPWGHNEIDFIAIVDEFNVVSTHIYYLGSQVSVDSDIRFSGHFDPPVFGCFEYVLSNGAIEGTTGLGMQLPTGYPAFLDYYNCPSGTVSWGAWGIAHDITLTIYGSCFVPTQDTTWGGIKALFSE
;
A
#
# COMPACT_ATOMS: atom_id res chain seq x y z
N MET A 1 -65.61 -36.33 20.79
CA MET A 1 -65.04 -35.25 19.95
C MET A 1 -63.96 -34.54 20.76
N ARG A 2 -62.68 -34.85 20.55
CA ARG A 2 -61.54 -34.14 21.12
C ARG A 2 -60.42 -34.17 20.08
N VAL A 3 -60.25 -33.07 19.35
CA VAL A 3 -59.14 -32.86 18.42
C VAL A 3 -58.12 -32.01 19.18
N LEU A 4 -56.94 -32.56 19.43
CA LEU A 4 -55.80 -31.87 20.02
C LEU A 4 -55.07 -31.10 18.91
N LEU A 5 -55.14 -29.77 18.94
CA LEU A 5 -54.29 -28.89 18.14
C LEU A 5 -52.94 -28.73 18.88
N SER A 6 -51.86 -29.33 18.35
CA SER A 6 -50.50 -29.02 18.76
C SER A 6 -50.01 -27.77 18.05
N LEU A 7 -49.86 -26.68 18.82
CA LEU A 7 -49.28 -25.43 18.36
C LEU A 7 -47.74 -25.56 18.41
N VAL A 8 -47.09 -25.74 17.26
CA VAL A 8 -45.63 -25.70 17.14
C VAL A 8 -45.21 -24.23 17.08
N VAL A 9 -44.69 -23.69 18.18
CA VAL A 9 -44.10 -22.35 18.24
C VAL A 9 -42.69 -22.42 17.66
N PHE A 10 -42.54 -22.02 16.41
CA PHE A 10 -41.24 -21.91 15.73
C PHE A 10 -40.58 -20.60 16.18
N SER A 11 -39.66 -20.69 17.15
CA SER A 11 -38.91 -19.54 17.66
C SER A 11 -37.90 -19.07 16.61
N PHE A 12 -38.21 -18.00 15.87
CA PHE A 12 -37.26 -17.33 15.00
C PHE A 12 -36.18 -16.65 15.86
N VAL A 13 -35.01 -17.27 15.99
CA VAL A 13 -33.81 -16.60 16.49
C VAL A 13 -33.38 -15.61 15.41
N VAL A 14 -33.77 -14.35 15.55
CA VAL A 14 -33.21 -13.25 14.78
C VAL A 14 -31.77 -13.09 15.25
N THR A 15 -30.82 -13.76 14.59
CA THR A 15 -29.41 -13.44 14.76
C THR A 15 -29.20 -12.05 14.15
N THR A 16 -29.02 -11.04 15.00
CA THR A 16 -28.51 -9.75 14.55
C THR A 16 -27.14 -10.01 13.93
N ALA A 17 -27.06 -9.96 12.60
CA ALA A 17 -25.78 -9.90 11.92
C ALA A 17 -25.09 -8.63 12.44
N PHE A 18 -24.09 -8.80 13.30
CA PHE A 18 -23.19 -7.72 13.65
C PHE A 18 -22.46 -7.36 12.37
N ALA A 19 -22.88 -6.26 11.73
CA ALA A 19 -22.06 -5.63 10.71
C ALA A 19 -20.78 -5.18 11.43
N ILE A 20 -19.70 -5.92 11.23
CA ILE A 20 -18.38 -5.49 11.67
C ILE A 20 -18.11 -4.18 10.96
N SER A 21 -17.92 -3.12 11.75
CA SER A 21 -17.69 -1.79 11.20
C SER A 21 -16.35 -1.79 10.46
N GLY A 22 -16.37 -1.43 9.17
CA GLY A 22 -15.13 -1.20 8.44
C GLY A 22 -14.38 0.02 8.96
N PRO A 23 -13.17 0.27 8.46
CA PRO A 23 -12.46 1.48 8.84
C PRO A 23 -13.28 2.71 8.42
N SER A 24 -13.26 3.74 9.25
CA SER A 24 -13.97 4.97 8.99
C SER A 24 -13.55 5.57 7.65
N PRO A 25 -14.50 5.84 6.74
CA PRO A 25 -14.19 6.56 5.52
C PRO A 25 -13.66 7.95 5.83
N GLY A 26 -12.63 8.38 5.11
CA GLY A 26 -11.96 9.65 5.39
C GLY A 26 -10.64 9.80 4.66
N VAL A 27 -10.06 10.99 4.79
CA VAL A 27 -8.72 11.32 4.28
C VAL A 27 -7.80 11.54 5.48
N TYR A 28 -6.78 10.70 5.59
CA TYR A 28 -5.79 10.68 6.65
C TYR A 28 -4.45 11.08 6.07
N LYS A 29 -3.81 12.10 6.64
CA LYS A 29 -2.56 12.67 6.15
C LYS A 29 -1.51 12.72 7.24
N SER A 30 -0.25 12.46 6.87
CA SER A 30 0.88 12.78 7.73
C SER A 30 1.06 14.28 7.87
N LEU A 31 0.85 15.01 6.77
CA LEU A 31 0.71 16.45 6.79
C LEU A 31 -0.56 16.85 7.57
N GLY A 32 -0.37 17.28 8.82
CA GLY A 32 -1.47 17.55 9.76
C GLY A 32 -1.61 16.53 10.89
N GLY A 33 -0.75 15.52 10.94
CA GLY A 33 -0.56 14.62 12.10
C GLY A 33 -1.63 13.55 12.29
N SER A 34 -2.55 13.39 11.33
CA SER A 34 -3.62 12.39 11.39
C SER A 34 -3.19 11.00 10.94
N LEU A 35 -1.98 10.82 10.43
CA LEU A 35 -1.37 9.56 10.03
C LEU A 35 0.13 9.67 10.32
N MET A 36 0.76 8.60 10.79
CA MET A 36 2.20 8.63 11.03
C MET A 36 2.97 8.37 9.73
N GLU A 37 4.08 9.08 9.59
CA GLU A 37 5.13 8.77 8.60
C GLU A 37 5.81 7.46 8.94
N GLY A 38 6.62 6.95 8.02
CA GLY A 38 7.21 5.63 8.19
C GLY A 38 8.58 5.46 7.57
N VAL A 39 8.98 4.20 7.57
CA VAL A 39 10.23 3.70 7.00
C VAL A 39 9.91 2.47 6.17
N PHE A 40 10.77 2.21 5.19
CA PHE A 40 10.64 1.05 4.32
C PHE A 40 11.99 0.37 4.09
N SER A 41 11.92 -0.88 3.67
CA SER A 41 13.01 -1.62 3.04
C SER A 41 12.52 -2.30 1.77
N GLU A 42 13.38 -2.32 0.76
CA GLU A 42 13.23 -3.10 -0.45
C GLU A 42 14.27 -4.23 -0.42
N SER A 43 13.82 -5.45 -0.68
CA SER A 43 14.64 -6.66 -0.57
C SER A 43 15.06 -7.11 -1.97
N TRP A 44 16.34 -7.45 -2.15
CA TRP A 44 16.87 -7.93 -3.42
C TRP A 44 17.03 -9.44 -3.34
N VAL A 45 16.19 -10.17 -4.07
CA VAL A 45 16.02 -11.62 -3.90
C VAL A 45 16.70 -12.47 -4.98
N ASP A 46 16.88 -11.92 -6.18
CA ASP A 46 17.46 -12.63 -7.31
C ASP A 46 18.89 -12.14 -7.60
N GLU A 47 19.78 -13.08 -7.98
CA GLU A 47 21.12 -12.72 -8.43
C GLU A 47 21.13 -12.16 -9.86
N PRO A 48 21.91 -11.09 -10.15
CA PRO A 48 22.70 -10.31 -9.20
C PRO A 48 21.81 -9.42 -8.32
N HIS A 49 22.03 -9.44 -7.00
CA HIS A 49 21.25 -8.66 -6.02
C HIS A 49 21.38 -7.15 -6.29
N ARG A 50 20.38 -6.55 -6.94
CA ARG A 50 20.37 -5.14 -7.31
C ARG A 50 18.95 -4.57 -7.34
N GLU A 51 18.87 -3.25 -7.30
CA GLU A 51 17.63 -2.50 -7.45
C GLU A 51 16.91 -2.79 -8.78
N GLY A 52 15.59 -2.61 -8.80
CA GLY A 52 14.80 -2.67 -10.03
C GLY A 52 14.74 -4.04 -10.70
N MET A 53 14.97 -5.12 -9.94
CA MET A 53 14.82 -6.48 -10.44
C MET A 53 13.43 -7.01 -10.07
N ALA A 54 12.84 -7.81 -10.97
CA ALA A 54 11.61 -8.52 -10.67
C ALA A 54 11.77 -9.31 -9.36
N HIS A 55 10.66 -9.46 -8.64
CA HIS A 55 10.58 -10.12 -7.33
C HIS A 55 11.18 -9.36 -6.15
N ASN A 56 11.84 -8.22 -6.35
CA ASN A 56 12.23 -7.38 -5.21
C ASN A 56 11.00 -6.99 -4.39
N ALA A 57 11.04 -7.21 -3.09
CA ALA A 57 9.87 -7.09 -2.22
C ALA A 57 9.99 -5.92 -1.24
N ILE A 58 8.92 -5.14 -1.08
CA ILE A 58 8.86 -4.02 -0.14
C ILE A 58 8.26 -4.45 1.20
N HIS A 59 8.86 -3.93 2.27
CA HIS A 59 8.33 -3.95 3.63
C HIS A 59 8.35 -2.55 4.19
N ALA A 60 7.24 -2.06 4.72
CA ALA A 60 7.15 -0.71 5.28
C ALA A 60 6.25 -0.68 6.50
N TRP A 61 6.53 0.26 7.41
CA TRP A 61 5.70 0.52 8.58
C TRP A 61 5.83 1.96 9.07
N ASP A 62 4.92 2.39 9.93
CA ASP A 62 5.04 3.69 10.60
C ASP A 62 6.23 3.77 11.56
N ASN A 63 6.67 5.00 11.85
CA ASN A 63 7.81 5.30 12.72
C ASN A 63 7.65 4.86 14.18
N ALA A 64 6.46 4.39 14.60
CA ALA A 64 6.28 3.68 15.87
C ALA A 64 6.38 2.15 15.71
N GLN A 65 7.15 1.67 14.72
CA GLN A 65 7.42 0.25 14.47
C GLN A 65 6.16 -0.55 14.10
N GLY A 66 5.32 0.04 13.25
CA GLY A 66 4.12 -0.63 12.77
C GLY A 66 3.00 -0.70 13.79
N VAL A 67 2.77 0.37 14.55
CA VAL A 67 1.65 0.48 15.50
C VAL A 67 0.37 1.01 14.83
N GLN A 68 0.49 1.80 13.76
CA GLN A 68 -0.61 2.31 12.97
C GLN A 68 -0.80 1.53 11.67
N TRP A 69 0.25 1.38 10.86
CA TRP A 69 0.14 0.79 9.53
C TRP A 69 1.37 -0.03 9.16
N ARG A 70 1.15 -1.05 8.32
CA ARG A 70 2.22 -1.88 7.75
C ARG A 70 1.86 -2.25 6.32
N LEU A 71 2.82 -2.14 5.41
CA LEU A 71 2.75 -2.65 4.05
C LEU A 71 3.77 -3.76 3.91
N TYR A 72 3.37 -4.92 3.42
CA TYR A 72 4.28 -6.07 3.33
C TYR A 72 3.96 -6.95 2.12
N CYS A 73 5.02 -7.50 1.53
CA CYS A 73 5.02 -8.40 0.36
C CYS A 73 4.61 -7.86 -1.02
N PRO A 74 4.41 -6.55 -1.31
CA PRO A 74 4.33 -6.16 -2.71
C PRO A 74 5.69 -6.35 -3.36
N SER A 75 5.67 -6.88 -4.58
CA SER A 75 6.86 -7.34 -5.28
C SER A 75 6.95 -6.78 -6.69
N ILE A 76 8.15 -6.42 -7.16
CA ILE A 76 8.32 -5.86 -8.50
C ILE A 76 7.84 -6.87 -9.54
N ALA A 77 6.84 -6.47 -10.32
CA ALA A 77 6.31 -7.22 -11.44
C ALA A 77 6.91 -6.73 -12.76
N THR A 78 7.02 -5.42 -12.95
CA THR A 78 7.55 -4.82 -14.19
C THR A 78 8.24 -3.50 -13.89
N VAL A 79 9.33 -3.22 -14.62
CA VAL A 79 10.07 -1.96 -14.55
C VAL A 79 10.11 -1.36 -15.95
N THR A 80 9.70 -0.10 -16.06
CA THR A 80 9.67 0.65 -17.31
C THR A 80 10.56 1.88 -17.20
N LEU A 81 11.51 2.03 -18.11
CA LEU A 81 12.30 3.25 -18.24
C LEU A 81 11.42 4.37 -18.84
N LEU A 82 11.26 5.49 -18.13
CA LEU A 82 10.52 6.65 -18.59
C LEU A 82 11.43 7.67 -19.29
N VAL A 83 12.56 8.01 -18.65
CA VAL A 83 13.52 8.97 -19.18
C VAL A 83 14.93 8.64 -18.70
N ASP A 84 15.93 8.90 -19.55
CA ASP A 84 17.34 8.89 -19.21
C ASP A 84 17.98 10.17 -19.74
N THR A 85 18.48 11.02 -18.84
CA THR A 85 19.09 12.31 -19.17
C THR A 85 20.61 12.31 -19.01
N ARG A 86 21.22 11.15 -18.75
CA ARG A 86 22.65 11.07 -18.45
C ARG A 86 23.51 11.49 -19.65
N ASP A 87 24.50 12.34 -19.37
CA ASP A 87 25.50 12.77 -20.36
C ASP A 87 26.59 11.71 -20.59
N GLN A 88 27.58 12.03 -21.44
CA GLN A 88 28.72 11.14 -21.71
C GLN A 88 29.60 10.85 -20.49
N ASN A 89 29.51 11.68 -19.44
CA ASN A 89 30.22 11.51 -18.17
C ASN A 89 29.36 10.75 -17.15
N GLY A 90 28.13 10.35 -17.50
CA GLY A 90 27.18 9.70 -16.60
C GLY A 90 26.54 10.64 -15.58
N ASN A 91 26.53 11.95 -15.82
CA ASN A 91 25.83 12.93 -14.99
C ASN A 91 24.40 13.12 -15.51
N GLY A 92 23.42 13.14 -14.61
CA GLY A 92 22.03 13.37 -14.95
C GLY A 92 21.11 12.55 -14.06
N PHE A 93 19.90 12.27 -14.52
CA PHE A 93 18.98 11.39 -13.83
C PHE A 93 18.32 10.39 -14.78
N VAL A 94 17.87 9.28 -14.21
CA VAL A 94 17.09 8.26 -14.88
C VAL A 94 15.79 8.09 -14.10
N GLN A 95 14.66 8.06 -14.79
CA GLN A 95 13.36 7.87 -14.16
C GLN A 95 12.77 6.53 -14.60
N TYR A 96 12.26 5.78 -13.64
CA TYR A 96 11.57 4.52 -13.87
C TYR A 96 10.14 4.61 -13.35
N SER A 97 9.25 3.85 -13.98
CA SER A 97 7.95 3.49 -13.43
C SER A 97 7.98 1.99 -13.16
N THR A 98 7.78 1.63 -11.90
CA THR A 98 7.86 0.26 -11.42
C THR A 98 6.51 -0.17 -10.90
N ASP A 99 5.94 -1.19 -11.53
CA ASP A 99 4.70 -1.81 -11.11
C ASP A 99 4.99 -2.98 -10.19
N TYR A 100 4.27 -3.01 -9.07
CA TYR A 100 4.32 -4.07 -8.08
C TYR A 100 3.05 -4.93 -8.17
N SER A 101 3.21 -6.20 -7.81
CA SER A 101 2.10 -7.15 -7.71
C SER A 101 2.04 -7.78 -6.31
N GLY A 102 0.83 -8.12 -5.89
CA GLY A 102 0.55 -8.65 -4.57
C GLY A 102 0.76 -7.63 -3.46
N GLY A 103 0.89 -8.15 -2.23
CA GLY A 103 1.08 -7.36 -1.03
C GLY A 103 -0.21 -7.14 -0.24
N SER A 104 -0.02 -6.73 1.01
CA SER A 104 -1.11 -6.47 1.94
C SER A 104 -0.81 -5.24 2.77
N LEU A 105 -1.87 -4.49 3.06
CA LEU A 105 -1.85 -3.36 3.99
C LEU A 105 -2.57 -3.79 5.28
N TRP A 106 -1.86 -3.73 6.39
CA TRP A 106 -2.46 -3.83 7.73
C TRP A 106 -2.64 -2.43 8.29
N LEU A 107 -3.83 -2.18 8.84
CA LEU A 107 -4.18 -0.95 9.54
C LEU A 107 -4.68 -1.28 10.94
N SER A 108 -4.11 -0.62 11.93
CA SER A 108 -4.44 -0.82 13.34
C SER A 108 -5.88 -0.44 13.67
N LYS A 109 -6.53 -1.25 14.52
CA LYS A 109 -7.84 -0.96 15.10
C LYS A 109 -7.87 0.29 15.97
N THR A 110 -6.73 0.67 16.52
CA THR A 110 -6.56 1.88 17.34
C THR A 110 -6.04 3.05 16.50
N GLY A 111 -5.94 2.87 15.19
CA GLY A 111 -5.58 3.93 14.27
C GLY A 111 -6.67 5.00 14.18
N PRO A 112 -6.35 6.16 13.58
CA PRO A 112 -7.27 7.28 13.33
C PRO A 112 -8.57 6.90 12.59
N TRP A 113 -8.56 5.82 11.82
CA TRP A 113 -9.70 5.24 11.09
C TRP A 113 -10.43 4.15 11.88
N GLY A 114 -9.86 3.68 12.98
CA GLY A 114 -10.32 2.51 13.69
C GLY A 114 -11.33 2.80 14.79
N HIS A 115 -12.07 1.76 15.18
CA HIS A 115 -13.10 1.79 16.22
C HIS A 115 -12.69 0.99 17.48
N ASN A 116 -11.41 0.62 17.60
CA ASN A 116 -10.85 -0.23 18.66
C ASN A 116 -11.39 -1.67 18.71
N GLU A 117 -12.07 -2.13 17.66
CA GLU A 117 -12.67 -3.46 17.60
C GLU A 117 -11.70 -4.51 17.03
N ILE A 118 -11.39 -4.40 15.73
CA ILE A 118 -10.53 -5.32 14.99
C ILE A 118 -9.53 -4.57 14.12
N ASP A 119 -8.38 -5.18 13.87
CA ASP A 119 -7.43 -4.65 12.89
C ASP A 119 -7.97 -4.91 11.49
N PHE A 120 -7.59 -4.05 10.55
CA PHE A 120 -8.06 -4.13 9.18
C PHE A 120 -6.94 -4.65 8.28
N ILE A 121 -7.23 -5.70 7.53
CA ILE A 121 -6.35 -6.22 6.47
C ILE A 121 -6.96 -5.83 5.14
N ALA A 122 -6.12 -5.29 4.26
CA ALA A 122 -6.48 -4.97 2.90
C ALA A 122 -5.52 -5.63 1.92
N ILE A 123 -6.06 -6.07 0.80
CA ILE A 123 -5.31 -6.58 -0.35
C ILE A 123 -4.95 -5.39 -1.22
N VAL A 124 -3.71 -5.35 -1.70
CA VAL A 124 -3.25 -4.34 -2.66
C VAL A 124 -3.58 -4.82 -4.07
N ASP A 125 -4.36 -4.02 -4.81
CA ASP A 125 -4.79 -4.34 -6.18
C ASP A 125 -3.88 -3.69 -7.23
N GLU A 126 -3.53 -2.42 -7.02
CA GLU A 126 -2.65 -1.65 -7.89
C GLU A 126 -1.55 -1.02 -7.05
N PHE A 127 -0.30 -1.10 -7.49
CA PHE A 127 0.81 -0.43 -6.84
C PHE A 127 1.87 -0.04 -7.88
N ASN A 128 2.08 1.26 -8.04
CA ASN A 128 3.11 1.86 -8.87
C ASN A 128 4.05 2.75 -8.05
N VAL A 129 5.34 2.69 -8.39
CA VAL A 129 6.39 3.58 -7.89
C VAL A 129 7.04 4.26 -9.08
N VAL A 130 7.02 5.59 -9.11
CA VAL A 130 7.83 6.37 -10.03
C VAL A 130 9.06 6.86 -9.29
N SER A 131 10.23 6.34 -9.64
CA SER A 131 11.50 6.69 -9.00
C SER A 131 12.39 7.52 -9.92
N THR A 132 13.06 8.53 -9.36
CA THR A 132 14.07 9.35 -10.02
C THR A 132 15.43 9.06 -9.40
N HIS A 133 16.31 8.43 -10.18
CA HIS A 133 17.65 8.05 -9.79
C HIS A 133 18.63 9.10 -10.30
N ILE A 134 19.31 9.80 -9.39
CA ILE A 134 20.27 10.85 -9.71
C ILE A 134 21.67 10.24 -9.78
N TYR A 135 22.40 10.55 -10.86
CA TYR A 135 23.76 10.08 -11.11
C TYR A 135 24.76 11.23 -11.20
N TYR A 136 25.94 11.01 -10.64
CA TYR A 136 27.10 11.88 -10.75
C TYR A 136 28.34 11.05 -11.06
N LEU A 137 29.06 11.41 -12.13
CA LEU A 137 30.23 10.69 -12.65
C LEU A 137 29.99 9.17 -12.82
N GLY A 138 28.80 8.81 -13.30
CA GLY A 138 28.40 7.41 -13.51
C GLY A 138 27.99 6.64 -12.25
N SER A 139 28.04 7.26 -11.06
CA SER A 139 27.59 6.65 -9.80
C SER A 139 26.23 7.19 -9.37
N GLN A 140 25.34 6.32 -8.90
CA GLN A 140 24.07 6.74 -8.30
C GLN A 140 24.34 7.44 -6.96
N VAL A 141 23.76 8.63 -6.77
CA VAL A 141 23.96 9.44 -5.56
C VAL A 141 22.69 9.62 -4.73
N SER A 142 21.52 9.51 -5.34
CA SER A 142 20.23 9.72 -4.67
C SER A 142 19.10 9.07 -5.48
N VAL A 143 18.05 8.65 -4.77
CA VAL A 143 16.80 8.15 -5.35
C VAL A 143 15.64 8.75 -4.57
N ASP A 144 14.76 9.45 -5.29
CA ASP A 144 13.50 9.98 -4.78
C ASP A 144 12.34 9.31 -5.52
N SER A 145 11.23 9.05 -4.84
CA SER A 145 10.10 8.29 -5.40
C SER A 145 8.75 8.88 -5.06
N ASP A 146 7.87 8.90 -6.07
CA ASP A 146 6.44 9.11 -5.94
C ASP A 146 5.74 7.75 -5.98
N ILE A 147 4.93 7.47 -4.96
CA ILE A 147 4.34 6.16 -4.75
C ILE A 147 2.82 6.28 -4.72
N ARG A 148 2.14 5.39 -5.45
CA ARG A 148 0.69 5.24 -5.40
C ARG A 148 0.30 3.78 -5.36
N PHE A 149 -0.59 3.43 -4.43
CA PHE A 149 -1.23 2.13 -4.43
C PHE A 149 -2.68 2.20 -3.94
N SER A 150 -3.49 1.25 -4.39
CA SER A 150 -4.89 1.14 -4.01
C SER A 150 -5.27 -0.31 -3.81
N GLY A 151 -6.38 -0.52 -3.11
CA GLY A 151 -6.83 -1.86 -2.80
C GLY A 151 -8.19 -1.91 -2.13
N HIS A 152 -8.54 -3.07 -1.62
CA HIS A 152 -9.79 -3.32 -0.91
C HIS A 152 -9.58 -4.09 0.39
N PHE A 153 -10.47 -3.88 1.35
CA PHE A 153 -10.47 -4.61 2.61
C PHE A 153 -11.07 -6.01 2.45
N ASP A 154 -10.46 -6.99 3.10
CA ASP A 154 -10.93 -8.38 3.07
C ASP A 154 -12.18 -8.58 3.95
N PRO A 155 -13.12 -9.45 3.54
CA PRO A 155 -14.24 -9.85 4.39
C PRO A 155 -13.76 -10.30 5.78
N PRO A 156 -14.47 -9.92 6.86
CA PRO A 156 -15.83 -9.38 6.90
C PRO A 156 -15.93 -7.86 6.74
N VAL A 157 -14.81 -7.16 6.53
CA VAL A 157 -14.76 -5.71 6.38
C VAL A 157 -14.89 -5.36 4.90
N PHE A 158 -15.69 -4.35 4.56
CA PHE A 158 -15.87 -3.88 3.19
C PHE A 158 -15.42 -2.43 3.05
N GLY A 159 -14.80 -2.11 1.93
CA GLY A 159 -14.33 -0.77 1.60
C GLY A 159 -13.14 -0.84 0.66
N CYS A 160 -12.81 0.30 0.07
CA CYS A 160 -11.62 0.45 -0.76
C CYS A 160 -10.74 1.55 -0.20
N PHE A 161 -9.46 1.55 -0.57
CA PHE A 161 -8.55 2.60 -0.16
C PHE A 161 -7.65 3.03 -1.31
N GLU A 162 -7.13 4.24 -1.18
CA GLU A 162 -6.07 4.77 -2.01
C GLU A 162 -5.00 5.36 -1.10
N TYR A 163 -3.75 5.07 -1.43
CA TYR A 163 -2.58 5.49 -0.69
C TYR A 163 -1.63 6.20 -1.64
N VAL A 164 -1.26 7.41 -1.28
CA VAL A 164 -0.31 8.24 -2.03
C VAL A 164 0.78 8.69 -1.09
N LEU A 165 2.03 8.57 -1.54
CA LEU A 165 3.22 9.03 -0.84
C LEU A 165 4.03 9.83 -1.85
N SER A 166 4.23 11.10 -1.54
CA SER A 166 4.83 12.07 -2.48
C SER A 166 6.32 12.31 -2.24
N ASN A 167 6.94 11.57 -1.32
CA ASN A 167 8.38 11.66 -1.08
C ASN A 167 8.94 10.41 -0.37
N GLY A 168 9.33 9.40 -1.15
CA GLY A 168 10.09 8.26 -0.68
C GLY A 168 11.57 8.46 -0.99
N ALA A 169 12.42 8.49 0.03
CA ALA A 169 13.86 8.71 -0.15
C ALA A 169 14.65 7.50 0.32
N ILE A 170 15.54 6.97 -0.55
CA ILE A 170 16.47 5.91 -0.16
C ILE A 170 17.62 6.53 0.64
N GLU A 171 17.88 5.99 1.84
CA GLU A 171 18.92 6.47 2.73
C GLU A 171 20.15 5.56 2.78
N GLY A 172 19.98 4.28 2.43
CA GLY A 172 21.10 3.35 2.42
C GLY A 172 20.80 2.05 1.68
N THR A 173 21.88 1.33 1.38
CA THR A 173 21.81 0.07 0.64
C THR A 173 22.96 -0.86 1.00
N THR A 174 22.67 -2.16 1.04
CA THR A 174 23.69 -3.19 1.24
C THR A 174 24.64 -3.32 0.05
N GLY A 175 24.25 -2.84 -1.14
CA GLY A 175 25.11 -2.80 -2.33
C GLY A 175 26.36 -1.93 -2.15
N LEU A 176 26.32 -0.99 -1.20
CA LEU A 176 27.47 -0.16 -0.80
C LEU A 176 28.17 -0.68 0.47
N GLY A 177 27.85 -1.90 0.91
CA GLY A 177 28.40 -2.50 2.14
C GLY A 177 27.81 -1.94 3.43
N MET A 178 26.72 -1.16 3.37
CA MET A 178 26.04 -0.63 4.54
C MET A 178 25.21 -1.74 5.21
N GLN A 179 24.96 -1.60 6.52
CA GLN A 179 24.09 -2.48 7.29
C GLN A 179 22.74 -1.80 7.54
N LEU A 180 21.66 -2.59 7.48
CA LEU A 180 20.31 -2.13 7.80
C LEU A 180 20.26 -1.59 9.25
N PRO A 181 19.92 -0.31 9.48
CA PRO A 181 19.85 0.25 10.81
C PRO A 181 18.71 -0.35 11.64
N THR A 182 18.88 -0.36 12.97
CA THR A 182 17.79 -0.72 13.89
C THR A 182 16.60 0.23 13.71
N GLY A 183 15.39 -0.32 13.63
CA GLY A 183 14.14 0.44 13.49
C GLY A 183 13.54 0.38 12.09
N TYR A 184 14.31 -0.05 11.09
CA TYR A 184 13.80 -0.32 9.74
C TYR A 184 13.17 -1.72 9.65
N PRO A 185 12.19 -1.90 8.75
CA PRO A 185 11.64 -3.21 8.46
C PRO A 185 12.72 -4.14 7.94
N ALA A 186 12.78 -5.37 8.46
CA ALA A 186 13.69 -6.38 7.95
C ALA A 186 13.34 -6.72 6.49
N PHE A 187 14.37 -7.07 5.69
CA PHE A 187 14.17 -7.52 4.32
C PHE A 187 13.30 -8.78 4.28
N LEU A 188 12.38 -8.82 3.32
CA LEU A 188 11.45 -9.91 3.07
C LEU A 188 11.97 -10.82 1.95
N ASP A 189 11.67 -12.11 2.10
CA ASP A 189 11.78 -13.06 1.00
C ASP A 189 10.53 -13.01 0.13
N TYR A 190 10.72 -12.93 -1.18
CA TYR A 190 9.64 -12.87 -2.16
C TYR A 190 8.67 -14.06 -2.11
N TYR A 191 9.18 -15.28 -1.98
CA TYR A 191 8.40 -16.49 -2.26
C TYR A 191 7.34 -16.79 -1.20
N ASN A 192 7.57 -16.40 0.05
CA ASN A 192 6.67 -16.68 1.17
C ASN A 192 6.46 -15.48 2.09
N CYS A 193 7.09 -14.35 1.80
CA CYS A 193 7.13 -13.17 2.66
C CYS A 193 7.60 -13.36 4.12
N PRO A 194 8.48 -14.31 4.48
CA PRO A 194 9.12 -14.27 5.79
C PRO A 194 10.13 -13.12 5.84
N SER A 195 10.17 -12.43 6.98
CA SER A 195 11.14 -11.37 7.23
C SER A 195 12.47 -11.91 7.78
N GLY A 196 13.58 -11.30 7.39
CA GLY A 196 14.91 -11.52 7.99
C GLY A 196 15.72 -12.67 7.39
N THR A 197 15.22 -13.31 6.33
CA THR A 197 15.94 -14.37 5.59
C THR A 197 16.80 -13.81 4.45
N VAL A 198 16.47 -12.61 3.96
CA VAL A 198 17.22 -11.89 2.93
C VAL A 198 18.16 -10.88 3.60
N SER A 199 19.38 -10.77 3.07
CA SER A 199 20.41 -9.86 3.59
C SER A 199 20.77 -8.72 2.64
N TRP A 200 20.12 -8.65 1.48
CA TRP A 200 20.41 -7.68 0.43
C TRP A 200 19.22 -6.79 0.16
N GLY A 201 19.46 -5.49 0.00
CA GLY A 201 18.39 -4.54 -0.20
C GLY A 201 18.78 -3.08 -0.04
N ALA A 202 17.76 -2.24 -0.09
CA ALA A 202 17.82 -0.81 0.20
C ALA A 202 16.79 -0.45 1.28
N TRP A 203 16.99 0.66 1.95
CA TRP A 203 16.04 1.17 2.94
C TRP A 203 15.96 2.68 2.87
N GLY A 204 14.85 3.20 3.37
CA GLY A 204 14.55 4.60 3.27
C GLY A 204 13.37 5.02 4.12
N ILE A 205 13.00 6.27 3.91
CA ILE A 205 11.96 6.96 4.67
C ILE A 205 10.76 7.23 3.79
N ALA A 206 9.58 7.21 4.41
CA ALA A 206 8.28 7.41 3.80
C ALA A 206 7.59 8.62 4.45
N HIS A 207 7.61 9.76 3.75
CA HIS A 207 7.03 11.02 4.23
C HIS A 207 5.88 11.48 3.33
N ASP A 208 5.12 12.48 3.79
CA ASP A 208 4.03 13.11 3.03
C ASP A 208 2.98 12.10 2.53
N ILE A 209 2.49 11.29 3.46
CA ILE A 209 1.55 10.21 3.21
C ILE A 209 0.12 10.74 3.23
N THR A 210 -0.68 10.34 2.23
CA THR A 210 -2.13 10.51 2.20
C THR A 210 -2.81 9.15 1.98
N LEU A 211 -3.56 8.70 2.98
CA LEU A 211 -4.45 7.54 2.92
C LEU A 211 -5.90 8.03 2.80
N THR A 212 -6.59 7.62 1.74
CA THR A 212 -8.03 7.85 1.57
C THR A 212 -8.76 6.52 1.70
N ILE A 213 -9.71 6.44 2.63
CA ILE A 213 -10.56 5.27 2.83
C ILE A 213 -11.96 5.59 2.30
N TYR A 214 -12.44 4.74 1.40
CA TYR A 214 -13.77 4.81 0.82
C TYR A 214 -14.66 3.75 1.48
N GLY A 215 -15.84 4.17 1.95
CA GLY A 215 -16.83 3.25 2.56
C GLY A 215 -17.47 2.27 1.57
N SER A 216 -17.21 2.44 0.27
CA SER A 216 -17.59 1.50 -0.79
C SER A 216 -16.54 1.50 -1.90
N CYS A 217 -16.30 0.34 -2.49
CA CYS A 217 -15.47 0.19 -3.68
C CYS A 217 -16.14 0.68 -4.97
N PHE A 218 -17.45 0.97 -4.91
CA PHE A 218 -18.14 1.63 -6.00
C PHE A 218 -17.79 3.11 -5.99
N VAL A 219 -17.15 3.57 -7.06
CA VAL A 219 -17.19 4.99 -7.41
C VAL A 219 -18.64 5.26 -7.84
N PRO A 220 -19.44 6.06 -7.12
CA PRO A 220 -20.78 6.37 -7.57
C PRO A 220 -20.65 7.10 -8.91
N THR A 221 -21.07 6.47 -10.00
CA THR A 221 -21.47 7.21 -11.19
C THR A 221 -22.50 8.21 -10.72
N GLN A 222 -22.16 9.51 -10.74
CA GLN A 222 -23.17 10.53 -10.51
C GLN A 222 -24.24 10.39 -11.60
N ASP A 223 -25.42 9.88 -11.26
CA ASP A 223 -26.55 9.79 -12.20
C ASP A 223 -26.92 11.16 -12.81
N THR A 224 -26.54 12.25 -12.13
CA THR A 224 -26.77 13.64 -12.57
C THR A 224 -25.98 14.03 -13.82
N THR A 225 -24.85 13.38 -14.16
CA THR A 225 -24.11 13.70 -15.39
C THR A 225 -24.68 12.97 -16.62
N TRP A 226 -25.23 11.76 -16.45
CA TRP A 226 -25.86 11.04 -17.56
C TRP A 226 -27.17 11.68 -18.04
N GLY A 227 -27.97 12.21 -17.12
CA GLY A 227 -29.16 13.00 -17.48
C GLY A 227 -28.80 14.28 -18.25
N GLY A 228 -27.74 14.98 -17.81
CA GLY A 228 -27.25 16.19 -18.48
C GLY A 228 -26.64 15.94 -19.87
N ILE A 229 -25.93 14.82 -20.05
CA ILE A 229 -25.36 14.43 -21.34
C ILE A 229 -26.45 14.02 -22.33
N LYS A 230 -27.49 13.29 -21.90
CA LYS A 230 -28.61 12.93 -22.80
C LYS A 230 -29.41 14.15 -23.27
N ALA A 231 -29.49 15.20 -22.45
CA ALA A 231 -30.12 16.46 -22.83
C ALA A 231 -29.30 17.25 -23.89
N LEU A 232 -28.00 16.99 -24.03
CA LEU A 232 -27.14 17.57 -25.08
C LEU A 232 -27.26 16.87 -26.44
N PHE A 233 -27.79 15.64 -26.47
CA PHE A 233 -27.89 14.81 -27.68
C PHE A 233 -29.33 14.44 -28.06
N SER A 234 -30.34 15.09 -27.45
CA SER A 234 -31.73 14.97 -27.88
C SER A 234 -32.11 16.21 -28.71
N GLU A 235 -31.94 16.10 -30.03
CA GLU A 235 -32.72 16.89 -31.00
C GLU A 235 -34.11 16.28 -31.18
#